data_AF-A0A936T3I8-F1
#
_entry.id   AF-A0A936T3I8-F1
#
_cell.length_a   1.000
_cell.length_b   1.000
_cell.length_c   1.000
_cell.angle_alpha   90.00
_cell.angle_beta   90.00
_cell.angle_gamma   90.00
#
_symmetry.space_group_name_H-M   'P 1'
#
loop_
_entity.id
_entity.type
_entity.pdbx_description
1 polymer ?
#
loop_
_entity_poly.entity_id
_entity_poly.type
_entity_poly.pdbx_seq_one_letter_code
_entity_poly.pdbx_strand_id
1 'polypeptide(L)'
;MADSPKYAHLSDQIPPLPEIFRKGGWLPDATPITPETWYEFWCVAAIHGWFMVLTSPRLWARLRRIPPKAFLLKIVDVYLVYAKSSRRYSHNPQIRPPVDLALRAASVERLRSLLVDWEPPVVTPEIREAAMAAHLTEMGEPLAENWDGPEFEPKDAPLEAMLPWPEGGEWDEEAFLAGRMNEEGNQPK
;
A
#
# COMPACT_ATOMS: atom_id res chain seq x y z
N MET A 1 -21.29 -15.92 11.27
CA MET A 1 -20.12 -15.04 11.11
C MET A 1 -20.57 -13.70 11.62
N ALA A 2 -20.03 -13.25 12.76
CA ALA A 2 -20.45 -11.99 13.35
C ALA A 2 -19.74 -10.86 12.59
N ASP A 3 -20.52 -9.98 11.96
CA ASP A 3 -20.02 -8.79 11.27
C ASP A 3 -19.13 -7.99 12.21
N SER A 4 -17.83 -7.92 11.91
CA SER A 4 -16.90 -7.08 12.65
C SER A 4 -17.16 -5.62 12.27
N PRO A 5 -17.49 -4.73 13.24
CA PRO A 5 -17.88 -3.35 12.95
C PRO A 5 -16.72 -2.48 12.42
N LYS A 6 -15.48 -2.98 12.47
CA LYS A 6 -14.26 -2.19 12.20
C LYS A 6 -14.20 -1.64 10.77
N TYR A 7 -14.72 -2.39 9.80
CA TYR A 7 -14.79 -2.00 8.39
C TYR A 7 -16.21 -2.10 7.82
N ALA A 8 -17.24 -2.11 8.68
CA ALA A 8 -18.64 -2.33 8.27
C ALA A 8 -19.14 -1.28 7.25
N HIS A 9 -18.50 -0.12 7.17
CA HIS A 9 -18.78 0.89 6.15
C HIS A 9 -18.26 0.53 4.73
N LEU A 10 -17.62 -0.64 4.57
CA LEU A 10 -16.91 -1.05 3.35
C LEU A 10 -17.42 -2.37 2.72
N SER A 11 -18.53 -2.94 3.22
CA SER A 11 -19.01 -4.32 2.97
C SER A 11 -19.06 -4.76 1.51
N ASP A 12 -19.36 -3.85 0.58
CA ASP A 12 -19.61 -4.21 -0.83
C ASP A 12 -18.34 -4.13 -1.69
N GLN A 13 -17.18 -3.80 -1.10
CA GLN A 13 -15.95 -3.49 -1.84
C GLN A 13 -14.70 -4.14 -1.23
N ILE A 14 -14.88 -5.21 -0.47
CA ILE A 14 -13.80 -6.05 0.03
C ILE A 14 -13.47 -7.09 -1.05
N PRO A 15 -12.25 -7.11 -1.63
CA PRO A 15 -11.82 -8.23 -2.48
C PRO A 15 -12.11 -9.56 -1.78
N PRO A 16 -12.69 -10.54 -2.50
CA PRO A 16 -13.00 -11.83 -1.91
C PRO A 16 -11.73 -12.45 -1.33
N LEU A 17 -11.88 -13.13 -0.20
CA LEU A 17 -10.77 -13.88 0.37
C LEU A 17 -10.31 -14.93 -0.65
N PRO A 18 -9.02 -14.94 -1.04
CA PRO A 18 -8.50 -15.93 -1.96
C PRO A 18 -8.79 -17.36 -1.52
N GLU A 19 -9.02 -18.26 -2.48
CA GLU A 19 -9.38 -19.65 -2.22
C GLU A 19 -8.38 -20.34 -1.28
N ILE A 20 -7.09 -20.03 -1.47
CA ILE A 20 -5.98 -20.57 -0.67
C ILE A 20 -6.11 -20.28 0.82
N PHE A 21 -6.79 -19.18 1.18
CA PHE A 21 -6.98 -18.75 2.56
C PHE A 21 -8.32 -19.18 3.16
N ARG A 22 -9.23 -19.80 2.38
CA ARG A 22 -10.51 -20.31 2.90
C ARG A 22 -10.36 -21.42 3.92
N LYS A 23 -9.24 -22.15 3.91
CA LYS A 23 -8.92 -23.19 4.89
C LYS A 23 -8.22 -22.64 6.14
N GLY A 24 -8.16 -21.32 6.28
CA GLY A 24 -7.39 -20.63 7.30
C GLY A 24 -5.97 -20.31 6.84
N GLY A 25 -5.26 -19.58 7.68
CA GLY A 25 -3.90 -19.10 7.42
C GLY A 25 -3.56 -17.96 8.37
N TRP A 26 -2.32 -17.49 8.28
CA TRP A 26 -1.83 -16.38 9.09
C TRP A 26 -1.10 -15.38 8.20
N LEU A 27 -1.30 -14.10 8.48
CA LEU A 27 -0.52 -13.00 7.90
C LEU A 27 0.92 -13.03 8.44
N PRO A 28 1.86 -12.27 7.85
CA PRO A 28 3.26 -12.25 8.28
C PRO A 28 3.50 -11.94 9.77
N ASP A 29 2.57 -11.24 10.42
CA ASP A 29 2.63 -10.92 11.85
C ASP A 29 1.89 -11.94 12.74
N ALA A 30 1.60 -13.13 12.21
CA ALA A 30 0.82 -14.19 12.84
C ALA A 30 -0.65 -13.84 13.12
N THR A 31 -1.19 -12.77 12.55
CA THR A 31 -2.64 -12.48 12.61
C THR A 31 -3.43 -13.53 11.81
N PRO A 32 -4.47 -14.17 12.38
CA PRO A 32 -5.33 -15.08 11.62
C PRO A 32 -5.96 -14.40 10.40
N ILE A 33 -5.97 -15.10 9.28
CA ILE A 33 -6.61 -14.61 8.07
C ILE A 33 -8.13 -14.75 8.20
N THR A 34 -8.79 -13.61 8.09
CA THR A 34 -10.24 -13.40 8.05
C THR A 34 -10.53 -12.47 6.87
N PRO A 35 -11.77 -12.35 6.37
CA PRO A 35 -12.10 -11.36 5.35
C PRO A 35 -11.62 -9.96 5.71
N GLU A 36 -11.71 -9.57 6.98
CA GLU A 36 -11.32 -8.24 7.47
C GLU A 36 -9.80 -8.05 7.52
N THR A 37 -9.06 -9.05 8.04
CA THR A 37 -7.59 -8.95 8.13
C THR A 37 -6.94 -9.08 6.76
N TRP A 38 -7.53 -9.86 5.86
CA TRP A 38 -7.14 -9.90 4.45
C TRP A 38 -7.38 -8.56 3.77
N TYR A 39 -8.55 -7.96 3.96
CA TYR A 39 -8.87 -6.67 3.39
C TYR A 39 -7.93 -5.57 3.86
N GLU A 40 -7.68 -5.50 5.18
CA GLU A 40 -6.72 -4.56 5.73
C GLU A 40 -5.32 -4.80 5.16
N PHE A 41 -4.88 -6.06 5.10
CA PHE A 41 -3.59 -6.42 4.51
C PHE A 41 -3.47 -5.96 3.06
N TRP A 42 -4.50 -6.20 2.24
CA TRP A 42 -4.53 -5.72 0.87
C TRP A 42 -4.45 -4.20 0.79
N CYS A 43 -5.22 -3.47 1.61
CA CYS A 43 -5.14 -2.01 1.63
C CYS A 43 -3.77 -1.50 2.06
N VAL A 44 -3.10 -2.18 3.01
CA VAL A 44 -1.75 -1.86 3.46
C VAL A 44 -0.72 -2.12 2.35
N ALA A 45 -0.80 -3.24 1.65
CA ALA A 45 0.05 -3.50 0.49
C ALA A 45 -0.22 -2.49 -0.64
N ALA A 46 -1.50 -2.18 -0.88
CA ALA A 46 -1.96 -1.27 -1.91
C ALA A 46 -1.44 0.15 -1.73
N ILE A 47 -1.59 0.69 -0.52
CA ILE A 47 -1.21 2.08 -0.25
C ILE A 47 0.31 2.28 -0.34
N HIS A 48 1.13 1.25 -0.13
CA HIS A 48 2.57 1.36 -0.30
C HIS A 48 2.95 1.67 -1.75
N GLY A 49 2.33 0.97 -2.72
CA GLY A 49 2.50 1.29 -4.15
C GLY A 49 2.04 2.73 -4.46
N TRP A 50 0.93 3.16 -3.86
CA TRP A 50 0.45 4.53 -4.01
C TRP A 50 1.33 5.58 -3.34
N PHE A 51 1.98 5.30 -2.20
CA PHE A 51 2.96 6.22 -1.61
C PHE A 51 4.13 6.46 -2.55
N MET A 52 4.64 5.41 -3.20
CA MET A 52 5.69 5.54 -4.22
C MET A 52 5.20 6.44 -5.36
N VAL A 53 4.03 6.15 -5.91
CA VAL A 53 3.48 6.92 -7.04
C VAL A 53 3.21 8.39 -6.69
N LEU A 54 2.66 8.66 -5.50
CA LEU A 54 2.42 10.02 -5.01
C LEU A 54 3.72 10.78 -4.71
N THR A 55 4.78 10.07 -4.34
CA THR A 55 6.07 10.69 -4.02
C THR A 55 6.88 11.02 -5.28
N SER A 56 6.66 10.32 -6.40
CA SER A 56 7.40 10.52 -7.66
C SER A 56 6.55 11.29 -8.67
N PRO A 57 6.94 12.53 -9.01
CA PRO A 57 6.34 13.25 -10.15
C PRO A 57 6.41 12.44 -11.45
N ARG A 58 7.47 11.66 -11.63
CA ARG A 58 7.68 10.86 -12.84
C ARG A 58 6.73 9.67 -12.90
N LEU A 59 6.60 8.88 -11.84
CA LEU A 59 5.65 7.77 -11.81
C LEU A 59 4.22 8.29 -11.97
N TRP A 60 3.88 9.39 -11.30
CA TRP A 60 2.60 10.05 -11.47
C TRP A 60 2.33 10.47 -12.93
N ALA A 61 3.30 11.13 -13.57
CA ALA A 61 3.18 11.58 -14.96
C ALA A 61 3.05 10.43 -15.98
N ARG A 62 3.43 9.21 -15.61
CA ARG A 62 3.32 8.01 -16.46
C ARG A 62 1.95 7.34 -16.39
N LEU A 63 1.13 7.68 -15.40
CA LEU A 63 -0.22 7.15 -15.30
C LEU A 63 -1.06 7.60 -16.51
N ARG A 64 -1.64 6.63 -17.20
CA ARG A 64 -2.59 6.84 -18.31
C ARG A 64 -3.99 7.18 -17.81
N ARG A 65 -4.25 6.96 -16.53
CA ARG A 65 -5.50 7.31 -15.85
C ARG A 65 -5.22 7.79 -14.44
N ILE A 66 -6.08 8.68 -13.94
CA ILE A 66 -5.94 9.28 -12.62
C ILE A 66 -6.78 8.49 -11.61
N PRO A 67 -6.23 8.11 -10.44
CA PRO A 67 -7.03 7.43 -9.42
C PRO A 67 -8.15 8.34 -8.91
N PRO A 68 -9.38 7.83 -8.72
CA PRO A 68 -10.42 8.58 -8.05
C PRO A 68 -9.98 9.00 -6.65
N LYS A 69 -10.21 10.27 -6.28
CA LYS A 69 -9.94 10.81 -4.94
C LYS A 69 -10.55 9.94 -3.83
N ALA A 70 -11.81 9.51 -4.01
CA ALA A 70 -12.51 8.66 -3.07
C ALA A 70 -11.81 7.30 -2.86
N PHE A 71 -11.19 6.74 -3.90
CA PHE A 71 -10.43 5.50 -3.80
C PHE A 71 -9.16 5.70 -2.96
N LEU A 72 -8.36 6.73 -3.25
CA LEU A 72 -7.16 7.04 -2.45
C LEU A 72 -7.51 7.32 -0.98
N LEU A 73 -8.56 8.11 -0.73
CA LEU A 73 -9.02 8.38 0.63
C LEU A 73 -9.44 7.09 1.36
N LYS A 74 -10.16 6.20 0.68
CA LYS A 74 -10.57 4.91 1.26
C LYS A 74 -9.38 4.05 1.68
N ILE A 75 -8.38 3.88 0.82
CA ILE A 75 -7.20 3.08 1.17
C ILE A 75 -6.34 3.75 2.26
N VAL A 76 -6.26 5.08 2.27
CA VAL A 76 -5.59 5.85 3.34
C VAL A 76 -6.33 5.71 4.67
N ASP A 77 -7.66 5.73 4.67
CA ASP A 77 -8.47 5.55 5.88
C ASP A 77 -8.26 4.17 6.52
N VAL A 78 -8.21 3.11 5.70
CA VAL A 78 -7.89 1.77 6.19
C VAL A 78 -6.45 1.70 6.70
N TYR A 79 -5.50 2.27 5.97
CA TYR A 79 -4.11 2.33 6.40
C TYR A 79 -3.92 3.13 7.69
N LEU A 80 -4.69 4.19 7.92
CA LEU A 80 -4.63 4.96 9.15
C LEU A 80 -5.02 4.14 10.38
N VAL A 81 -6.00 3.25 10.24
CA VAL A 81 -6.39 2.30 11.28
C VAL A 81 -5.25 1.31 11.57
N TYR A 82 -4.58 0.82 10.51
CA TYR A 82 -3.38 -0.01 10.64
C TYR A 82 -2.22 0.76 11.30
N ALA A 83 -1.97 1.99 10.87
CA ALA A 83 -0.88 2.85 11.32
C ALA A 83 -0.92 3.12 12.83
N LYS A 84 -2.12 3.24 13.38
CA LYS A 84 -2.39 3.40 14.82
C LYS A 84 -2.28 2.11 15.63
N SER A 85 -2.25 0.95 14.97
CA SER A 85 -2.13 -0.35 15.64
C SER A 85 -0.68 -0.78 15.80
N SER A 86 -0.40 -1.78 16.63
CA SER A 86 0.94 -2.38 16.73
C SER A 86 1.25 -3.39 15.61
N ARG A 87 0.33 -3.57 14.64
CA ARG A 87 0.47 -4.55 13.54
C ARG A 87 1.56 -4.16 12.55
N ARG A 88 2.11 -5.19 11.90
CA ARG A 88 3.35 -5.13 11.13
C ARG A 88 3.34 -6.09 9.94
N TYR A 89 2.56 -5.77 8.92
CA TYR A 89 2.46 -6.64 7.74
C TYR A 89 3.67 -6.51 6.80
N SER A 90 4.24 -5.31 6.74
CA SER A 90 5.33 -4.92 5.82
C SER A 90 6.72 -4.93 6.46
N HIS A 91 6.79 -5.22 7.76
CA HIS A 91 7.99 -5.00 8.55
C HIS A 91 8.64 -6.34 8.94
N ASN A 92 9.86 -6.58 8.49
CA ASN A 92 10.67 -7.68 9.01
C ASN A 92 11.35 -7.23 10.32
N PRO A 93 10.91 -7.72 11.50
CA PRO A 93 11.43 -7.28 12.79
C PRO A 93 12.89 -7.71 13.04
N GLN A 94 13.44 -8.62 12.23
CA GLN A 94 14.82 -9.07 12.33
C GLN A 94 15.80 -8.10 11.67
N ILE A 95 15.32 -7.24 10.77
CA ILE A 95 16.16 -6.39 9.91
C ILE A 95 15.92 -4.90 10.21
N ARG A 96 14.72 -4.52 10.68
CA ARG A 96 14.32 -3.12 10.80
C ARG A 96 13.97 -2.73 12.24
N PRO A 97 14.27 -1.49 12.66
CA PRO A 97 13.97 -1.01 14.01
C PRO A 97 12.46 -0.86 14.24
N PRO A 98 11.99 -0.91 15.50
CA PRO A 98 10.58 -0.69 15.81
C PRO A 98 10.04 0.61 15.20
N VAL A 99 8.93 0.51 14.45
CA VAL A 99 8.16 1.67 13.96
C VAL A 99 7.70 2.53 15.14
N ASP A 100 7.94 3.84 15.05
CA ASP A 100 7.33 4.83 15.93
C ASP A 100 5.86 5.03 15.54
N LEU A 101 4.95 4.52 16.38
CA LEU A 101 3.51 4.54 16.11
C LEU A 101 2.95 5.96 16.06
N ALA A 102 3.51 6.90 16.83
CA ALA A 102 3.04 8.28 16.84
C ALA A 102 3.43 8.97 15.53
N LEU A 103 4.67 8.80 15.07
CA LEU A 103 5.13 9.35 13.79
C LEU A 103 4.43 8.70 12.60
N ARG A 104 4.21 7.38 12.65
CA ARG A 104 3.49 6.67 11.58
C ARG A 104 2.05 7.15 11.45
N ALA A 105 1.32 7.27 12.57
CA ALA A 105 -0.05 7.77 12.51
C ALA A 105 -0.10 9.23 12.04
N ALA A 106 0.77 10.10 12.56
CA ALA A 106 0.77 11.52 12.23
C ALA A 106 1.06 11.81 10.74
N SER A 107 1.99 11.06 10.13
CA SER A 107 2.30 11.21 8.70
C SER A 107 1.12 10.81 7.80
N VAL A 108 0.41 9.74 8.15
CA VAL A 108 -0.78 9.29 7.43
C VAL A 108 -1.96 10.24 7.63
N GLU A 109 -2.16 10.78 8.84
CA GLU A 109 -3.18 11.79 9.11
C GLU A 109 -2.95 13.06 8.28
N ARG A 110 -1.70 13.50 8.18
CA ARG A 110 -1.33 14.62 7.32
C ARG A 110 -1.66 14.34 5.86
N LEU A 111 -1.26 13.17 5.34
CA LEU A 111 -1.56 12.78 3.96
C LEU A 111 -3.08 12.73 3.71
N ARG A 112 -3.84 12.12 4.62
CA ARG A 112 -5.30 12.07 4.57
C ARG A 112 -5.90 13.48 4.49
N SER A 113 -5.47 14.38 5.36
CA SER A 113 -5.97 15.77 5.38
C SER A 113 -5.73 16.48 4.04
N LEU A 114 -4.56 16.31 3.44
CA LEU A 114 -4.24 16.90 2.14
C LEU A 114 -5.10 16.29 1.02
N LEU A 115 -5.34 14.98 1.07
CA LEU A 115 -6.20 14.28 0.12
C LEU A 115 -7.68 14.63 0.25
N VAL A 116 -8.14 15.17 1.38
CA VAL A 116 -9.53 15.64 1.54
C VAL A 116 -9.81 16.86 0.68
N ASP A 117 -8.86 17.77 0.54
CA ASP A 117 -9.00 18.98 -0.28
C ASP A 117 -8.38 18.84 -1.67
N TRP A 118 -7.66 17.75 -1.91
CA TRP A 118 -7.00 17.48 -3.19
C TRP A 118 -7.97 17.47 -4.38
N GLU A 119 -7.57 18.13 -5.46
CA GLU A 119 -8.23 18.10 -6.76
C GLU A 119 -7.30 17.40 -7.78
N PRO A 120 -7.63 16.18 -8.23
CA PRO A 120 -6.86 15.50 -9.26
C PRO A 120 -6.86 16.31 -10.58
N PRO A 121 -5.77 16.28 -11.37
CA PRO A 121 -4.64 15.35 -11.28
C PRO A 121 -3.41 15.90 -10.57
N VAL A 122 -3.47 17.07 -9.93
CA VAL A 122 -2.25 17.77 -9.48
C VAL A 122 -1.77 17.20 -8.14
N VAL A 123 -0.60 16.56 -8.13
CA VAL A 123 0.06 16.18 -6.87
C VAL A 123 0.95 17.32 -6.39
N THR A 124 0.51 18.00 -5.33
CA THR A 124 1.23 19.13 -4.76
C THR A 124 2.52 18.67 -4.05
N PRO A 125 3.48 19.56 -3.81
CA PRO A 125 4.66 19.25 -2.99
C PRO A 125 4.31 18.71 -1.61
N GLU A 126 3.24 19.23 -0.98
CA GLU A 126 2.81 18.80 0.35
C GLU A 126 2.29 17.36 0.36
N ILE A 127 1.57 16.94 -0.70
CA ILE A 127 1.12 15.55 -0.85
C ILE A 127 2.32 14.62 -1.03
N ARG A 128 3.32 15.04 -1.84
CA ARG A 128 4.57 14.30 -2.04
C ARG A 128 5.33 14.10 -0.73
N GLU A 129 5.52 15.18 0.02
CA GLU A 129 6.22 15.16 1.30
C GLU A 129 5.50 14.28 2.34
N ALA A 130 4.17 14.39 2.42
CA ALA A 130 3.37 13.57 3.33
C ALA A 130 3.41 12.08 2.96
N ALA A 131 3.35 11.75 1.67
CA ALA A 131 3.50 10.38 1.17
C ALA A 131 4.90 9.81 1.46
N MET A 132 5.96 10.60 1.25
CA MET A 132 7.33 10.21 1.60
C MET A 132 7.49 9.99 3.10
N ALA A 133 6.93 10.87 3.94
CA ALA A 133 6.97 10.71 5.39
C ALA A 133 6.24 9.42 5.82
N ALA A 134 5.06 9.14 5.25
CA ALA A 134 4.32 7.91 5.53
C ALA A 134 5.14 6.67 5.12
N HIS A 135 5.75 6.68 3.93
CA HIS A 135 6.65 5.61 3.48
C HIS A 135 7.82 5.40 4.43
N LEU A 136 8.55 6.47 4.77
CA LEU A 136 9.72 6.42 5.64
C LEU A 136 9.38 5.86 7.03
N THR A 137 8.26 6.27 7.62
CA THR A 137 7.85 5.79 8.95
C THR A 137 7.51 4.31 8.96
N GLU A 138 7.04 3.75 7.84
CA GLU A 138 6.70 2.33 7.74
C GLU A 138 7.90 1.46 7.33
N MET A 139 8.69 1.93 6.36
CA MET A 139 9.81 1.19 5.80
C MET A 139 11.11 1.37 6.57
N GLY A 140 11.23 2.46 7.35
CA GLY A 140 12.43 2.80 8.12
C GLY A 140 13.57 3.36 7.25
N GLU A 141 13.37 3.48 5.95
CA GLU A 141 14.34 3.95 4.97
C GLU A 141 13.64 4.78 3.88
N PRO A 142 14.34 5.75 3.27
CA PRO A 142 13.82 6.45 2.11
C PRO A 142 13.73 5.51 0.91
N LEU A 143 12.98 5.92 -0.10
CA LEU A 143 13.00 5.26 -1.40
C LEU A 143 14.44 5.26 -1.97
N ALA A 144 14.86 4.14 -2.56
CA ALA A 144 16.21 3.97 -3.12
C ALA A 144 16.55 5.09 -4.12
N GLU A 145 17.77 5.62 -4.17
CA GLU A 145 18.12 6.81 -4.97
C GLU A 145 17.69 6.79 -6.45
N ASN A 146 17.55 5.61 -7.06
CA ASN A 146 17.18 5.41 -8.46
C ASN A 146 15.72 4.92 -8.68
N TRP A 147 14.89 4.93 -7.64
CA TRP A 147 13.53 4.40 -7.68
C TRP A 147 12.58 5.13 -8.67
N ASP A 148 12.84 6.41 -8.96
CA ASP A 148 12.17 7.18 -10.02
C ASP A 148 13.07 7.37 -11.26
N GLY A 149 14.18 6.64 -11.32
CA GLY A 149 15.08 6.56 -12.44
C GLY A 149 14.44 5.89 -13.67
N PRO A 150 15.02 6.07 -14.86
CA PRO A 150 14.52 5.45 -16.09
C PRO A 150 14.59 3.93 -16.09
N GLU A 151 15.33 3.36 -15.15
CA GLU A 151 15.63 1.94 -15.07
C GLU A 151 14.62 1.17 -14.20
N PHE A 152 13.78 1.88 -13.43
CA PHE A 152 12.70 1.30 -12.63
C PHE A 152 11.46 0.95 -13.50
N GLU A 153 11.63 0.78 -14.81
CA GLU A 153 10.57 0.26 -15.67
C GLU A 153 10.49 -1.26 -15.52
N PRO A 154 9.36 -1.82 -15.06
CA PRO A 154 9.05 -3.21 -15.33
C PRO A 154 8.99 -3.33 -16.84
N LYS A 155 9.95 -4.04 -17.44
CA LYS A 155 10.07 -4.17 -18.91
C LYS A 155 8.82 -4.80 -19.53
N ASP A 156 8.02 -5.48 -18.72
CA ASP A 156 6.96 -6.38 -19.18
C ASP A 156 5.53 -5.92 -18.85
N ALA A 157 5.33 -4.83 -18.08
CA ALA A 157 3.98 -4.38 -17.68
C ALA A 157 3.87 -2.86 -17.46
N PRO A 158 2.70 -2.24 -17.79
CA PRO A 158 2.44 -0.84 -17.45
C PRO A 158 2.35 -0.67 -15.92
N LEU A 159 2.74 0.50 -15.41
CA LEU A 159 2.70 0.83 -13.98
C LEU A 159 1.32 0.56 -13.36
N GLU A 160 0.26 0.82 -14.11
CA GLU A 160 -1.11 0.60 -13.68
C GLU A 160 -1.46 -0.86 -13.42
N ALA A 161 -0.77 -1.82 -14.04
CA ALA A 161 -0.95 -3.24 -13.77
C ALA A 161 -0.33 -3.65 -12.42
N MET A 162 0.61 -2.85 -11.89
CA MET A 162 1.23 -3.08 -10.59
C MET A 162 0.53 -2.35 -9.44
N LEU A 163 -0.45 -1.49 -9.75
CA LEU A 163 -1.19 -0.72 -8.78
C LEU A 163 -2.59 -1.31 -8.60
N PRO A 164 -3.10 -1.37 -7.36
CA PRO A 164 -4.49 -1.69 -7.14
C PRO A 164 -5.37 -0.50 -7.56
N TRP A 165 -6.50 -0.82 -8.21
CA TRP A 165 -7.48 0.13 -8.73
C TRP A 165 -8.90 -0.21 -8.26
N PRO A 166 -9.80 0.79 -8.19
CA PRO A 166 -11.14 0.61 -7.63
C PRO A 166 -12.04 -0.34 -8.43
N GLU A 167 -11.79 -0.56 -9.72
CA GLU A 167 -12.63 -1.44 -10.55
C GLU A 167 -12.36 -2.94 -10.30
N GLY A 168 -11.51 -3.28 -9.33
CA GLY A 168 -11.11 -4.66 -9.09
C GLY A 168 -10.22 -5.18 -10.22
N GLY A 169 -9.31 -4.33 -10.72
CA GLY A 169 -8.23 -4.79 -11.60
C GLY A 169 -7.59 -6.00 -10.94
N GLU A 170 -7.63 -7.14 -11.63
CA GLU A 170 -7.22 -8.44 -11.12
C GLU A 170 -5.88 -8.26 -10.41
N TRP A 171 -5.92 -8.36 -9.07
CA TRP A 171 -4.71 -8.61 -8.33
C TRP A 171 -4.17 -9.90 -8.93
N ASP A 172 -3.02 -9.83 -9.60
CA ASP A 172 -2.28 -11.01 -10.02
C ASP A 172 -1.78 -11.72 -8.74
N GLU A 173 -2.68 -12.54 -8.20
CA GLU A 173 -2.52 -13.33 -6.99
C GLU A 173 -1.31 -14.26 -7.14
N GLU A 174 -1.07 -14.75 -8.35
CA GLU A 174 0.06 -15.64 -8.68
C GLU A 174 1.39 -14.89 -8.61
N ALA A 175 1.48 -13.67 -9.15
CA ALA A 175 2.68 -12.84 -9.08
C ALA A 175 3.06 -12.44 -7.64
N PHE A 176 2.06 -12.15 -6.80
CA PHE A 176 2.28 -11.81 -5.39
C PHE A 176 2.73 -13.00 -4.55
N LEU A 177 2.03 -14.14 -4.66
CA LEU A 177 2.35 -15.36 -3.90
C LEU A 177 3.68 -16.00 -4.34
N ALA A 178 4.07 -15.84 -5.61
CA ALA A 178 5.32 -16.37 -6.13
C ALA A 178 6.56 -15.55 -5.72
N GLY A 179 6.42 -14.47 -4.94
CA GLY A 179 7.57 -13.66 -4.48
C GLY A 179 8.34 -12.94 -5.59
N ARG A 180 7.80 -12.90 -6.81
CA ARG A 180 8.50 -12.41 -8.02
C ARG A 180 8.64 -10.89 -8.11
N MET A 181 8.23 -10.15 -7.08
CA MET A 181 8.57 -8.73 -6.97
C MET A 181 10.02 -8.48 -6.51
N ASN A 182 10.76 -9.51 -6.05
CA ASN A 182 12.10 -9.34 -5.45
C ASN A 182 13.23 -10.20 -6.07
N GLU A 183 13.05 -10.85 -7.22
CA GLU A 183 14.07 -11.79 -7.74
C GLU A 183 14.97 -11.29 -8.88
N GLU A 184 15.02 -9.99 -9.18
CA GLU A 184 16.09 -9.43 -10.02
C GLU A 184 16.88 -8.36 -9.26
N GLY A 185 17.71 -8.82 -8.32
CA GLY A 185 18.52 -7.96 -7.48
C GLY A 185 19.65 -8.67 -6.76
N ASN A 186 20.64 -9.15 -7.55
CA ASN A 186 22.03 -9.36 -7.13
C ASN A 186 22.34 -10.57 -6.22
N GLN A 187 22.70 -11.71 -6.82
CA GLN A 187 23.56 -12.69 -6.15
C GLN A 187 25.04 -12.26 -6.27
N PRO A 188 25.83 -12.29 -5.18
CA PRO A 188 27.25 -12.01 -5.25
C PRO A 188 27.96 -13.15 -6.01
N LYS A 189 29.03 -12.79 -6.73
CA LYS A 189 30.04 -13.77 -7.14
C LYS A 189 30.81 -14.29 -5.94
#